data_AF-A0A850SM11-F1
#
_entry.id   AF-A0A850SM11-F1
#
_cell.length_a   1.000
_cell.length_b   1.000
_cell.length_c   1.000
_cell.angle_alpha   90.00
_cell.angle_beta   90.00
_cell.angle_gamma   90.00
#
_symmetry.space_group_name_H-M   'P 1'
#
loop_
_entity.id
_entity.type
_entity.pdbx_description
1 polymer ?
#
loop_
_entity_poly.entity_id
_entity_poly.type
_entity_poly.pdbx_seq_one_letter_code
_entity_poly.pdbx_strand_id
1 'polypeptide(L)'
;MTTTTLTRIMSALLLATAVLHVLAAVFGGAPDLKLPMIAFGLVYGALGLSVQTGGRAAIMTTIAVCLLGLTLGTIQTLKTDAAPTLAMIVMFLIDIVIVATGALHLLRSKPAA
;
A
#
# COMPACT_ATOMS: atom_id res chain seq x y z
N MET A 1 -12.94 -12.13 12.60
CA MET A 1 -11.74 -11.26 12.62
C MET A 1 -12.02 -10.03 13.46
N THR A 2 -11.17 -9.76 14.45
CA THR A 2 -11.26 -8.54 15.26
C THR A 2 -10.58 -7.37 14.54
N THR A 3 -10.86 -6.14 14.98
CA THR A 3 -10.19 -4.92 14.48
C THR A 3 -8.67 -4.98 14.67
N THR A 4 -8.20 -5.57 15.78
CA THR A 4 -6.78 -5.82 16.06
C THR A 4 -6.14 -6.80 15.06
N THR A 5 -6.85 -7.85 14.65
CA THR A 5 -6.33 -8.75 13.61
C THR A 5 -6.22 -8.04 12.27
N LEU A 6 -7.21 -7.20 11.92
CA LEU A 6 -7.19 -6.42 10.68
C LEU A 6 -6.01 -5.44 10.64
N THR A 7 -5.77 -4.68 11.72
CA THR A 7 -4.64 -3.72 11.76
C THR A 7 -3.29 -4.42 11.69
N ARG A 8 -3.13 -5.59 12.30
CA ARG A 8 -1.91 -6.41 12.17
C ARG A 8 -1.68 -6.89 10.74
N ILE A 9 -2.72 -7.36 10.07
CA ILE A 9 -2.63 -7.81 8.67
C ILE A 9 -2.27 -6.62 7.77
N MET A 10 -2.98 -5.50 7.92
CA MET A 10 -2.68 -4.27 7.16
C MET A 10 -1.23 -3.82 7.39
N SER A 11 -0.78 -3.82 8.65
CA SER A 11 0.60 -3.45 9.01
C SER A 11 1.62 -4.36 8.34
N ALA A 12 1.45 -5.68 8.44
CA ALA A 12 2.35 -6.66 7.83
C ALA A 12 2.38 -6.51 6.30
N LEU A 13 1.22 -6.33 5.66
CA LEU A 13 1.11 -6.13 4.23
C LEU A 13 1.80 -4.83 3.79
N LEU A 14 1.57 -3.71 4.48
CA LEU A 14 2.21 -2.42 4.20
C LEU A 14 3.73 -2.49 4.32
N LEU A 15 4.24 -3.15 5.37
CA LEU A 15 5.68 -3.35 5.55
C LEU A 15 6.27 -4.26 4.47
N ALA A 16 5.55 -5.31 4.06
CA ALA A 16 5.96 -6.14 2.93
C ALA A 16 5.99 -5.34 1.62
N THR A 17 4.98 -4.51 1.34
CA THR A 17 4.94 -3.62 0.17
C THR A 17 6.08 -2.60 0.20
N ALA A 18 6.44 -2.09 1.39
CA ALA A 18 7.58 -1.19 1.56
C ALA A 18 8.89 -1.85 1.13
N VAL A 19 9.11 -3.09 1.56
CA VAL A 19 10.27 -3.88 1.16
C VAL A 19 10.25 -4.15 -0.35
N LEU A 20 9.10 -4.52 -0.93
CA LEU A 20 8.97 -4.75 -2.37
C LEU A 20 9.32 -3.50 -3.19
N HIS A 21 8.88 -2.32 -2.76
CA HIS A 21 9.24 -1.05 -3.40
C HIS A 21 10.75 -0.80 -3.40
N VAL A 22 11.41 -1.02 -2.26
CA VAL A 22 12.86 -0.83 -2.15
C VAL A 22 13.61 -1.87 -2.98
N LEU A 23 13.21 -3.14 -2.93
CA LEU A 23 13.81 -4.20 -3.74
C LEU A 23 13.62 -3.93 -5.25
N ALA A 24 12.43 -3.49 -5.67
CA ALA A 24 12.17 -3.11 -7.05
C ALA A 24 13.06 -1.94 -7.48
N ALA A 25 13.25 -0.93 -6.63
CA ALA A 25 14.15 0.20 -6.90
C ALA A 25 15.62 -0.24 -7.07
N VAL A 26 16.07 -1.19 -6.24
CA VAL A 26 17.47 -1.66 -6.24
C VAL A 26 17.76 -2.59 -7.40
N PHE A 27 16.87 -3.55 -7.68
CA PHE A 27 17.16 -4.68 -8.59
C PHE A 27 16.50 -4.61 -9.96
N GLY A 28 15.41 -3.84 -10.15
CA GLY A 28 14.59 -3.97 -11.38
C GLY A 28 14.07 -2.67 -12.01
N GLY A 29 14.14 -1.53 -11.32
CA GLY A 29 13.56 -0.28 -11.79
C GLY A 29 14.42 0.42 -12.85
N ALA A 30 13.75 0.98 -13.88
CA ALA A 30 14.34 2.02 -14.72
C ALA A 30 14.94 3.14 -13.84
N PRO A 31 16.07 3.76 -14.23
CA PRO A 31 16.77 4.74 -13.39
C PRO A 31 15.85 5.82 -12.83
N ASP A 32 14.92 6.28 -13.66
CA ASP A 32 13.97 7.36 -13.38
C ASP A 32 12.91 6.98 -12.34
N LEU A 33 12.67 5.68 -12.16
CA LEU A 33 11.67 5.13 -11.24
C LEU A 33 12.26 4.79 -9.87
N LYS A 34 13.58 4.70 -9.73
CA LYS A 34 14.22 4.27 -8.48
C LYS A 34 13.88 5.18 -7.30
N LEU A 35 13.98 6.50 -7.51
CA LEU A 35 13.70 7.49 -6.47
C LEU A 35 12.21 7.48 -6.06
N PRO A 36 11.23 7.53 -6.98
CA PRO A 36 9.82 7.33 -6.65
C PRO A 36 9.56 6.01 -5.90
N MET A 37 10.14 4.90 -6.35
CA MET A 37 9.93 3.60 -5.72
C MET A 37 10.44 3.60 -4.26
N ILE A 38 11.62 4.15 -3.99
CA ILE A 38 12.13 4.30 -2.62
C ILE A 38 11.22 5.18 -1.77
N ALA A 39 10.78 6.33 -2.32
CA ALA A 39 9.90 7.25 -1.62
C ALA A 39 8.57 6.59 -1.23
N PHE A 40 7.93 5.86 -2.15
CA PHE A 40 6.76 5.07 -1.84
C PHE A 40 7.08 4.00 -0.80
N GLY A 41 8.21 3.28 -0.92
CA GLY A 41 8.64 2.31 0.08
C GLY A 41 8.68 2.88 1.50
N LEU A 42 9.23 4.08 1.66
CA LEU A 42 9.26 4.78 2.96
C LEU A 42 7.85 5.15 3.44
N VAL A 43 6.99 5.67 2.55
CA VAL A 43 5.60 6.00 2.89
C VAL A 43 4.84 4.76 3.35
N TYR A 44 4.91 3.66 2.60
CA TYR A 44 4.28 2.39 2.95
C TYR A 44 4.83 1.85 4.29
N GLY A 45 6.14 1.98 4.54
CA GLY A 45 6.75 1.60 5.81
C GLY A 45 6.20 2.41 7.00
N ALA A 46 6.15 3.73 6.85
CA ALA A 46 5.59 4.63 7.87
C ALA A 46 4.11 4.35 8.14
N LEU A 47 3.32 4.11 7.08
CA LEU A 47 1.92 3.72 7.20
C LEU A 47 1.77 2.39 7.92
N GLY A 48 2.63 1.41 7.60
CA GLY A 48 2.67 0.10 8.26
C GLY A 48 2.86 0.20 9.77
N LEU A 49 3.68 1.14 10.25
CA LEU A 49 3.82 1.42 11.67
C LEU A 49 2.59 2.17 12.23
N SER A 50 2.12 3.19 11.52
CA SER A 50 1.00 4.04 11.98
C SER A 50 -0.32 3.27 12.14
N VAL A 51 -0.60 2.31 11.25
CA VAL A 51 -1.88 1.58 11.21
C VAL A 51 -2.06 0.67 12.42
N GLN A 52 -0.97 0.32 13.12
CA GLN A 52 -1.00 -0.48 14.35
C GLN A 52 -1.76 0.24 15.47
N THR A 53 -1.79 1.58 15.45
CA THR A 53 -2.57 2.38 16.41
C THR A 53 -4.07 2.16 16.27
N GLY A 54 -4.55 1.63 15.13
CA GLY A 54 -5.97 1.42 14.85
C GLY A 54 -6.78 2.72 14.72
N GLY A 55 -6.12 3.87 14.66
CA GLY A 55 -6.78 5.16 14.52
C GLY A 55 -7.50 5.28 13.17
N ARG A 56 -8.73 5.81 13.18
CA ARG A 56 -9.55 6.01 11.97
C ARG A 56 -8.80 6.83 10.91
N ALA A 57 -8.09 7.88 11.32
CA ALA A 57 -7.28 8.71 10.43
C ALA A 57 -6.18 7.89 9.73
N ALA A 58 -5.41 7.09 10.47
CA ALA A 58 -4.35 6.26 9.91
C ALA A 58 -4.89 5.23 8.89
N ILE A 59 -6.05 4.62 9.18
CA ILE A 59 -6.72 3.69 8.27
C ILE A 59 -7.17 4.42 6.99
N MET A 60 -7.79 5.60 7.10
CA MET A 60 -8.20 6.39 5.93
C MET A 60 -7.02 6.84 5.09
N THR A 61 -5.94 7.33 5.71
CA THR A 61 -4.71 7.71 5.00
C THR A 61 -4.11 6.51 4.27
N THR A 62 -4.10 5.34 4.90
CA THR A 62 -3.65 4.09 4.28
C THR A 62 -4.46 3.77 3.02
N ILE A 63 -5.80 3.80 3.12
CA ILE A 63 -6.68 3.56 1.98
C ILE A 63 -6.42 4.57 0.86
N ALA A 64 -6.33 5.86 1.20
CA ALA A 64 -6.09 6.92 0.24
C ALA A 64 -4.76 6.73 -0.52
N VAL A 65 -3.68 6.37 0.20
CA VAL A 65 -2.36 6.12 -0.40
C VAL A 65 -2.37 4.87 -1.28
N CYS A 66 -3.00 3.77 -0.85
CA CYS A 66 -3.14 2.57 -1.69
C CYS A 66 -3.94 2.84 -2.96
N LEU A 67 -5.04 3.61 -2.88
CA LEU A 67 -5.82 4.01 -4.06
C LEU A 67 -5.00 4.90 -5.00
N LEU A 68 -4.18 5.79 -4.46
CA LEU A 68 -3.26 6.63 -5.23
C LEU A 68 -2.18 5.78 -5.91
N GLY A 69 -1.61 4.79 -5.22
CA GLY A 69 -0.67 3.82 -5.79
C GLY A 69 -1.27 3.01 -6.94
N LEU A 70 -2.47 2.47 -6.75
CA LEU A 70 -3.21 1.72 -7.77
C LEU A 70 -3.50 2.58 -9.01
N THR A 71 -3.98 3.81 -8.82
CA THR A 71 -4.31 4.71 -9.93
C THR A 71 -3.06 5.15 -10.69
N LEU A 72 -2.03 5.63 -10.00
CA LEU A 72 -0.78 6.07 -10.62
C LEU A 72 -0.06 4.92 -11.32
N GLY A 73 0.03 3.76 -10.67
CA GLY A 73 0.66 2.56 -11.25
C GLY A 73 -0.09 2.08 -12.50
N THR A 74 -1.42 2.10 -12.47
CA THR A 74 -2.25 1.71 -13.63
C THR A 74 -2.05 2.69 -14.79
N ILE A 75 -2.09 4.00 -14.53
CA ILE A 75 -1.84 5.04 -15.55
C ILE A 75 -0.45 4.88 -16.14
N GLN A 76 0.57 4.63 -15.32
CA GLN A 76 1.93 4.38 -15.78
C GLN A 76 1.99 3.16 -16.70
N THR A 77 1.38 2.04 -16.29
CA THR A 77 1.35 0.80 -17.06
C THR A 77 0.71 1.01 -18.44
N LEU A 78 -0.44 1.67 -18.49
CA LEU A 78 -1.16 1.98 -19.73
C LEU A 78 -0.39 2.94 -20.65
N LYS A 79 0.43 3.83 -20.10
CA LYS A 79 1.25 4.78 -20.89
C LYS A 79 2.49 4.15 -21.50
N THR A 80 3.01 3.08 -20.91
CA THR A 80 4.32 2.55 -21.28
C THR A 80 4.21 1.40 -22.29
N ASP A 81 3.00 0.92 -22.61
CA ASP A 81 2.72 -0.30 -23.41
C ASP A 81 3.53 -1.53 -22.98
N ALA A 82 4.11 -1.49 -21.78
CA ALA A 82 4.97 -2.50 -21.22
C ALA A 82 4.12 -3.48 -20.42
N ALA A 83 4.42 -4.77 -20.56
CA ALA A 83 3.77 -5.79 -19.76
C ALA A 83 4.02 -5.52 -18.26
N PRO A 84 2.99 -5.65 -17.40
CA PRO A 84 3.15 -5.56 -15.96
C PRO A 84 4.23 -6.52 -15.46
N THR A 85 5.17 -6.03 -14.67
CA THR A 85 6.11 -6.92 -14.00
C THR A 85 5.41 -7.71 -12.89
N LEU A 86 5.94 -8.89 -12.54
CA LEU A 86 5.40 -9.69 -11.44
C LEU A 86 5.34 -8.90 -10.13
N ALA A 87 6.37 -8.09 -9.83
CA ALA A 87 6.41 -7.25 -8.64
C ALA A 87 5.25 -6.25 -8.61
N MET A 88 4.97 -5.58 -9.74
CA MET A 88 3.88 -4.62 -9.82
C MET A 88 2.50 -5.28 -9.64
N ILE A 89 2.29 -6.46 -10.25
CA ILE A 89 1.05 -7.24 -10.07
C ILE A 89 0.86 -7.59 -8.59
N VAL A 90 1.91 -8.10 -7.93
CA VAL A 90 1.86 -8.47 -6.51
C VAL A 90 1.54 -7.24 -5.65
N MET A 91 2.18 -6.11 -5.92
CA MET A 91 1.93 -4.86 -5.18
C MET A 91 0.49 -4.37 -5.33
N PHE A 92 -0.09 -4.44 -6.54
CA PHE A 92 -1.50 -4.11 -6.75
C PHE A 92 -2.45 -5.02 -5.99
N LEU A 93 -2.19 -6.34 -5.97
CA LEU A 93 -3.00 -7.28 -5.21
C LEU A 93 -2.95 -6.97 -3.71
N ILE A 94 -1.75 -6.64 -3.20
CA ILE A 94 -1.60 -6.26 -1.80
C ILE A 94 -2.38 -4.96 -1.50
N ASP A 95 -2.28 -3.94 -2.35
CA ASP A 95 -3.03 -2.69 -2.18
C ASP A 95 -4.55 -2.92 -2.17
N ILE A 96 -5.07 -3.78 -3.04
CA ILE A 96 -6.50 -4.15 -3.06
C ILE A 96 -6.89 -4.81 -1.72
N VAL A 97 -6.08 -5.73 -1.20
CA VAL A 97 -6.33 -6.38 0.09
C VAL A 97 -6.28 -5.36 1.23
N ILE A 98 -5.33 -4.41 1.22
CA ILE A 98 -5.22 -3.35 2.23
C ILE A 98 -6.45 -2.43 2.18
N VAL A 99 -6.91 -2.05 0.99
CA VAL A 99 -8.13 -1.23 0.83
C VAL A 99 -9.35 -1.98 1.35
N ALA A 100 -9.52 -3.25 1.00
CA ALA A 100 -10.64 -4.06 1.46
C ALA A 100 -10.63 -4.25 2.99
N THR A 101 -9.47 -4.57 3.57
CA THR A 101 -9.31 -4.75 5.02
C THR A 101 -9.47 -3.43 5.78
N GLY A 102 -8.97 -2.32 5.23
CA GLY A 102 -9.16 -0.98 5.78
C GLY A 102 -10.62 -0.54 5.75
N ALA A 103 -11.33 -0.75 4.63
CA ALA A 103 -12.75 -0.47 4.52
C ALA A 103 -13.57 -1.29 5.53
N LEU A 104 -13.28 -2.59 5.66
CA LEU A 104 -13.89 -3.45 6.68
C LEU A 104 -13.60 -2.98 8.11
N HIS A 105 -12.39 -2.47 8.36
CA HIS A 105 -12.06 -1.88 9.66
C HIS A 105 -12.92 -0.63 9.91
N LEU A 106 -13.01 0.30 8.95
CA LEU A 106 -13.81 1.53 9.09
C LEU A 106 -15.30 1.25 9.29
N LEU A 107 -15.86 0.25 8.61
CA LEU A 107 -17.25 -0.16 8.77
C LEU A 107 -17.55 -0.75 10.16
N ARG A 108 -16.55 -1.35 10.80
CA ARG A 108 -16.66 -1.95 12.15
C ARG A 108 -16.34 -0.96 13.26
N SER A 109 -15.60 0.09 12.96
CA SER A 109 -15.26 1.15 13.91
C SER A 109 -16.39 2.18 13.97
N LYS A 110 -17.06 2.30 15.12
CA LYS A 110 -18.08 3.36 15.33
C LYS A 110 -17.47 4.73 15.01
N PRO A 111 -18.18 5.63 14.31
CA PRO A 111 -17.80 7.04 14.28
C PRO A 111 -17.73 7.55 15.72
N ALA A 112 -16.68 8.27 16.08
CA ALA A 112 -16.69 9.07 17.31
C ALA A 112 -17.85 10.06 17.17
N ALA A 113 -18.81 9.97 18.09
CA ALA A 113 -19.95 10.89 18.19
C ALA A 113 -19.47 12.23 18.74
#